data_AF-A0A2E6P6Y3-F1
#
_entry.id   AF-A0A2E6P6Y3-F1
#
_cell.length_a   1.000
_cell.length_b   1.000
_cell.length_c   1.000
_cell.angle_alpha   90.00
_cell.angle_beta   90.00
_cell.angle_gamma   90.00
#
_symmetry.space_group_name_H-M   'P 1'
#
loop_
_entity.id
_entity.type
_entity.pdbx_description
1 polymer ?
#
loop_
_entity_poly.entity_id
_entity_poly.type
_entity_poly.pdbx_seq_one_letter_code
_entity_poly.pdbx_strand_id
1 'polypeptide(L)'
;MYEYEHTTVVEADIDTTFGWHEYKGSFRRLMPPWEVAEEVRADDTLEPGSQRIFKFPLGPFKGTWVAEHTAYEPPNHWADTMVKGPFWSWDHDHHFTESDGVTTVSDHVRYQVPFGPLGNLVDRVLGGMLVRSRITRMFKARELRLQRDIAQHSKFSNLPRKRILVSGSSGLIGTQLVAFLDTGGHDVWRLVRRPAREGEKELSWKPDVGVLEPSSIEGFDIVIHLGGAGIGDKRWSAKR
;
A
#
# COMPACT_ATOMS: atom_id res chain seq x y z
N MET A 1 18.09 -18.68 10.69
CA MET A 1 17.11 -18.20 9.69
C MET A 1 15.73 -18.59 10.20
N TYR A 2 14.79 -17.66 10.23
CA TYR A 2 13.40 -17.89 10.64
C TYR A 2 12.51 -17.94 9.41
N GLU A 3 11.49 -18.77 9.45
CA GLU A 3 10.49 -18.92 8.38
C GLU A 3 9.10 -18.55 8.92
N TYR A 4 8.32 -17.90 8.07
CA TYR A 4 6.94 -17.53 8.36
C TYR A 4 6.10 -17.73 7.10
N GLU A 5 5.00 -18.45 7.23
CA GLU A 5 4.06 -18.69 6.13
C GLU A 5 2.69 -18.11 6.47
N HIS A 6 2.01 -17.58 5.47
CA HIS A 6 0.64 -17.10 5.57
C HIS A 6 -0.11 -17.39 4.28
N THR A 7 -1.38 -17.76 4.41
CA THR A 7 -2.24 -18.07 3.27
C THR A 7 -3.49 -17.21 3.32
N THR A 8 -3.80 -16.54 2.21
CA THR A 8 -5.03 -15.78 2.01
C THR A 8 -5.85 -16.45 0.92
N VAL A 9 -7.11 -16.78 1.22
CA VAL A 9 -8.08 -17.23 0.21
C VAL A 9 -8.89 -16.02 -0.26
N VAL A 10 -9.01 -15.85 -1.57
CA VAL A 10 -9.67 -14.73 -2.23
C VAL A 10 -10.72 -15.27 -3.19
N GLU A 11 -11.97 -14.83 -3.02
CA GLU A 11 -13.12 -15.19 -3.86
C GLU A 11 -13.09 -14.42 -5.21
N ALA A 12 -12.04 -14.64 -6.00
CA ALA A 12 -11.84 -14.14 -7.35
C ALA A 12 -10.78 -14.98 -8.09
N ASP A 13 -10.79 -14.91 -9.42
CA ASP A 13 -9.79 -15.53 -10.29
C ASP A 13 -8.38 -14.96 -10.08
N ILE A 14 -7.38 -15.69 -10.57
CA ILE A 14 -5.96 -15.39 -10.35
C ILE A 14 -5.56 -14.09 -11.02
N ASP A 15 -6.09 -13.79 -12.20
CA ASP A 15 -5.75 -12.56 -12.94
C ASP A 15 -6.26 -11.33 -12.19
N THR A 16 -7.49 -11.38 -11.67
CA THR A 16 -8.07 -10.31 -10.84
C THR A 16 -7.29 -10.14 -9.54
N THR A 17 -6.93 -11.24 -8.88
CA THR A 17 -6.24 -11.22 -7.59
C THR A 17 -4.79 -10.76 -7.73
N PHE A 18 -4.07 -11.27 -8.73
CA PHE A 18 -2.69 -10.87 -9.04
C PHE A 18 -2.65 -9.42 -9.52
N GLY A 19 -3.49 -9.06 -10.50
CA GLY A 19 -3.54 -7.71 -11.07
C GLY A 19 -3.87 -6.62 -10.03
N TRP A 20 -4.60 -6.96 -8.97
CA TRP A 20 -4.81 -6.05 -7.83
C TRP A 20 -3.48 -5.58 -7.20
N HIS A 21 -2.46 -6.44 -7.16
CA HIS A 21 -1.14 -6.14 -6.59
C HIS A 21 -0.30 -5.23 -7.48
N GLU A 22 -0.54 -5.22 -8.79
CA GLU A 22 0.18 -4.40 -9.76
C GLU A 22 -0.20 -2.92 -9.70
N TYR A 23 -1.38 -2.58 -9.18
CA TYR A 23 -1.81 -1.19 -9.05
C TYR A 23 -0.95 -0.40 -8.05
N LYS A 24 -0.65 0.87 -8.36
CA LYS A 24 0.15 1.78 -7.52
C LYS A 24 -0.43 1.92 -6.10
N GLY A 25 -1.75 1.85 -5.96
CA GLY A 25 -2.46 1.91 -4.69
C GLY A 25 -2.35 0.65 -3.82
N SER A 26 -1.99 -0.51 -4.39
CA SER A 26 -2.06 -1.82 -3.72
C SER A 26 -1.25 -1.85 -2.43
N PHE A 27 0.00 -1.37 -2.48
CA PHE A 27 0.89 -1.31 -1.33
C PHE A 27 0.29 -0.44 -0.22
N ARG A 28 -0.27 0.72 -0.57
CA ARG A 28 -0.90 1.62 0.43
C ARG A 28 -2.09 0.96 1.11
N ARG A 29 -2.84 0.10 0.40
CA ARG A 29 -3.95 -0.67 0.94
C ARG A 29 -3.45 -1.78 1.87
N LEU A 30 -2.44 -2.54 1.43
CA LEU A 30 -1.84 -3.64 2.18
C LEU A 30 -1.18 -3.18 3.47
N MET A 31 -0.55 -2.00 3.48
CA MET A 31 0.15 -1.52 4.66
C MET A 31 -0.80 -1.25 5.83
N PRO A 32 -0.65 -1.98 6.96
CA PRO A 32 -1.48 -1.74 8.12
C PRO A 32 -1.21 -0.35 8.71
N PRO A 33 -2.23 0.34 9.24
CA PRO A 33 -2.11 1.73 9.68
C PRO A 33 -1.11 1.93 10.84
N TRP A 34 -0.85 0.89 11.65
CA TRP A 34 0.10 0.95 12.77
C TRP A 34 1.57 0.76 12.38
N GLU A 35 1.88 0.36 11.13
CA GLU A 35 3.27 0.24 10.68
C GLU A 35 3.91 1.60 10.38
N VAL A 36 3.08 2.66 10.23
CA VAL A 36 3.51 4.06 10.04
C VAL A 36 4.64 4.21 9.00
N ALA A 37 4.53 3.47 7.90
CA ALA A 37 5.49 3.53 6.80
C ALA A 37 5.14 4.65 5.81
N GLU A 38 6.07 5.59 5.67
CA GLU A 38 6.07 6.63 4.65
C GLU A 38 6.75 6.08 3.40
N GLU A 39 5.99 5.88 2.32
CA GLU A 39 6.57 5.57 1.01
C GLU A 39 7.24 6.81 0.45
N VAL A 40 8.55 6.72 0.23
CA VAL A 40 9.38 7.82 -0.25
C VAL A 40 9.56 7.74 -1.76
N ARG A 41 9.72 6.51 -2.27
CA ARG A 41 9.91 6.21 -3.68
C ARG A 41 9.38 4.81 -3.94
N ALA A 42 8.71 4.62 -5.07
CA ALA A 42 8.38 3.32 -5.60
C ALA A 42 8.53 3.39 -7.11
N ASP A 43 9.17 2.39 -7.70
CA ASP A 43 9.09 2.19 -9.14
C ASP A 43 7.68 1.73 -9.53
N ASP A 44 7.24 2.10 -10.73
CA ASP A 44 5.88 1.82 -11.23
C ASP A 44 5.71 0.38 -11.75
N THR A 45 6.62 -0.53 -11.41
CA THR A 45 6.63 -1.92 -11.86
C THR A 45 7.05 -2.87 -10.73
N LEU A 46 6.76 -4.17 -10.92
CA LEU A 46 7.20 -5.29 -10.08
C LEU A 46 8.35 -6.09 -10.72
N GLU A 47 8.84 -5.66 -11.89
CA GLU A 47 9.95 -6.33 -12.60
C GLU A 47 11.22 -6.44 -11.72
N PRO A 48 12.05 -7.49 -11.90
CA PRO A 48 13.26 -7.66 -11.13
C PRO A 48 14.19 -6.44 -11.19
N GLY A 49 14.74 -6.05 -10.03
CA GLY A 49 15.58 -4.87 -9.86
C GLY A 49 14.81 -3.56 -9.60
N SER A 50 13.49 -3.56 -9.75
CA SER A 50 12.65 -2.44 -9.31
C SER A 50 12.63 -2.34 -7.78
N GLN A 51 12.60 -1.11 -7.25
CA GLN A 51 12.71 -0.87 -5.82
C GLN A 51 11.56 -0.05 -5.25
N ARG A 52 11.22 -0.36 -3.99
CA ARG A 52 10.37 0.48 -3.15
C ARG A 52 11.12 0.86 -1.87
N ILE A 53 11.07 2.15 -1.54
CA ILE A 53 11.80 2.75 -0.44
C ILE A 53 10.82 3.35 0.56
N PHE A 54 10.91 2.89 1.80
CA PHE A 54 10.08 3.32 2.90
C PHE A 54 10.90 3.95 4.00
N LYS A 55 10.31 4.94 4.68
CA LYS A 55 10.79 5.44 5.96
C LYS A 55 9.82 5.06 7.05
N PHE A 56 10.35 4.55 8.15
CA PHE A 56 9.57 4.19 9.34
C PHE A 56 10.16 4.87 10.57
N PRO A 57 9.33 5.21 11.56
CA PRO A 57 9.83 5.75 12.83
C PRO A 57 10.61 4.69 13.58
N LEU A 58 11.86 5.00 13.96
CA LEU A 58 12.72 4.17 14.80
C LEU A 58 13.17 5.03 16.00
N GLY A 59 12.22 5.32 16.90
CA GLY A 59 12.44 6.25 18.01
C GLY A 59 12.75 7.66 17.52
N PRO A 60 13.87 8.30 17.95
CA PRO A 60 14.23 9.65 17.52
C PRO A 60 14.77 9.72 16.08
N PHE A 61 15.04 8.59 15.43
CA PHE A 61 15.56 8.52 14.07
C PHE A 61 14.53 7.95 13.09
N LYS A 62 14.70 8.22 11.80
CA LYS A 62 13.95 7.55 10.73
C LYS A 62 14.75 6.37 10.18
N GLY A 63 14.25 5.16 10.37
CA GLY A 63 14.76 3.97 9.67
C GLY A 63 14.42 4.04 8.19
N THR A 64 15.22 3.36 7.36
CA THR A 64 14.96 3.22 5.91
C THR A 64 14.86 1.74 5.58
N TRP A 65 13.78 1.36 4.89
CA TRP A 65 13.62 0.06 4.27
C TRP A 65 13.74 0.22 2.76
N VAL A 66 14.60 -0.58 2.12
CA VAL A 66 14.70 -0.70 0.67
C VAL A 66 14.36 -2.12 0.31
N ALA A 67 13.19 -2.32 -0.30
CA ALA A 67 12.77 -3.58 -0.90
C ALA A 67 13.12 -3.55 -2.39
N GLU A 68 13.65 -4.66 -2.90
CA GLU A 68 13.94 -4.86 -4.31
C GLU A 68 13.24 -6.12 -4.78
N HIS A 69 12.48 -6.03 -5.89
CA HIS A 69 11.85 -7.21 -6.47
C HIS A 69 12.92 -8.10 -7.13
N THR A 70 12.82 -9.40 -6.90
CA THR A 70 13.82 -10.39 -7.34
C THR A 70 13.24 -11.40 -8.33
N ALA A 71 11.91 -11.56 -8.36
CA ALA A 71 11.19 -12.41 -9.30
C ALA A 71 9.87 -11.77 -9.70
N TYR A 72 9.46 -12.00 -10.95
CA TYR A 72 8.19 -11.54 -11.49
C TYR A 72 7.73 -12.51 -12.59
N GLU A 73 6.76 -13.36 -12.26
CA GLU A 73 6.21 -14.42 -13.12
C GLU A 73 4.68 -14.37 -13.07
N PRO A 74 4.06 -13.33 -13.66
CA PRO A 74 2.61 -13.16 -13.63
C PRO A 74 1.89 -14.31 -14.37
N PRO A 75 0.73 -14.79 -13.85
CA PRO A 75 0.06 -14.33 -12.63
C PRO A 75 0.40 -15.18 -11.39
N ASN A 76 1.47 -15.98 -11.43
CA ASN A 76 1.71 -17.05 -10.45
C ASN A 76 2.68 -16.69 -9.33
N HIS A 77 3.65 -15.80 -9.56
CA HIS A 77 4.68 -15.52 -8.57
C HIS A 77 5.28 -14.12 -8.71
N TRP A 78 5.64 -13.54 -7.57
CA TRP A 78 6.64 -12.49 -7.49
C TRP A 78 7.33 -12.56 -6.14
N ALA A 79 8.52 -11.97 -6.04
CA ALA A 79 9.29 -11.97 -4.80
C ALA A 79 10.03 -10.65 -4.60
N ASP A 80 10.30 -10.31 -3.35
CA ASP A 80 11.15 -9.19 -2.96
C ASP A 80 12.13 -9.53 -1.84
N THR A 81 13.28 -8.86 -1.85
CA THR A 81 14.28 -8.94 -0.80
C THR A 81 14.57 -7.56 -0.21
N MET A 82 14.93 -7.53 1.06
CA MET A 82 15.34 -6.32 1.73
C MET A 82 16.84 -6.06 1.50
N VAL A 83 17.15 -5.08 0.67
CA VAL A 83 18.52 -4.58 0.44
C VAL A 83 19.03 -3.80 1.65
N LYS A 84 18.15 -3.07 2.33
CA LYS A 84 18.47 -2.29 3.53
C LYS A 84 17.27 -2.25 4.47
N GLY A 85 17.49 -2.48 5.76
CA GLY A 85 16.45 -2.35 6.76
C GLY A 85 16.87 -2.85 8.14
N PRO A 86 15.91 -3.11 9.04
CA PRO A 86 16.16 -3.47 10.43
C PRO A 86 16.51 -4.94 10.63
N PHE A 87 16.35 -5.79 9.61
CA PHE A 87 16.72 -7.20 9.62
C PHE A 87 18.13 -7.39 9.03
N TRP A 88 18.80 -8.51 9.34
CA TRP A 88 20.01 -8.93 8.62
C TRP A 88 19.69 -9.50 7.24
N SER A 89 18.54 -10.15 7.09
CA SER A 89 17.97 -10.57 5.82
C SER A 89 16.45 -10.65 5.94
N TRP A 90 15.78 -10.39 4.83
CA TRP A 90 14.34 -10.56 4.66
C TRP A 90 14.10 -10.85 3.19
N ASP A 91 13.59 -12.03 2.90
CA ASP A 91 13.16 -12.48 1.58
C ASP A 91 11.69 -12.86 1.70
N HIS A 92 10.86 -12.38 0.78
CA HIS A 92 9.42 -12.64 0.79
C HIS A 92 8.99 -13.08 -0.62
N ASP A 93 8.48 -14.30 -0.68
CA ASP A 93 7.90 -14.92 -1.86
C ASP A 93 6.36 -14.86 -1.80
N HIS A 94 5.75 -14.49 -2.91
CA HIS A 94 4.30 -14.45 -3.12
C HIS A 94 3.92 -15.43 -4.21
N HIS A 95 3.21 -16.50 -3.86
CA HIS A 95 2.70 -17.47 -4.84
C HIS A 95 1.18 -17.41 -4.94
N PHE A 96 0.67 -17.57 -6.15
CA PHE A 96 -0.74 -17.53 -6.47
C PHE A 96 -1.14 -18.83 -7.17
N THR A 97 -2.17 -19.48 -6.67
CA THR A 97 -2.78 -20.66 -7.28
C THR A 97 -4.30 -20.49 -7.31
N GLU A 98 -4.95 -20.97 -8.37
CA GLU A 98 -6.40 -20.91 -8.51
C GLU A 98 -7.01 -22.30 -8.61
N SER A 99 -8.15 -22.49 -7.95
CA SER A 99 -9.05 -23.62 -8.15
C SER A 99 -10.49 -23.09 -8.13
N ASP A 100 -11.29 -23.51 -9.11
CA ASP A 100 -12.73 -23.20 -9.18
C ASP A 100 -13.06 -21.69 -9.08
N GLY A 101 -12.24 -20.82 -9.69
CA GLY A 101 -12.44 -19.36 -9.64
C GLY A 101 -12.07 -18.71 -8.31
N VAL A 102 -11.40 -19.44 -7.41
CA VAL A 102 -10.94 -18.96 -6.11
C VAL A 102 -9.42 -19.02 -6.06
N THR A 103 -8.80 -17.90 -5.72
CA THR A 103 -7.34 -17.77 -5.64
C THR A 103 -6.84 -17.96 -4.21
N THR A 104 -5.80 -18.78 -4.07
CA THR A 104 -5.00 -18.89 -2.85
C THR A 104 -3.70 -18.12 -3.06
N VAL A 105 -3.48 -17.11 -2.21
CA VAL A 105 -2.22 -16.35 -2.13
C VAL A 105 -1.40 -16.91 -0.96
N SER A 106 -0.24 -17.46 -1.27
CA SER A 106 0.70 -18.04 -0.29
C SER A 106 1.92 -17.14 -0.15
N ASP A 107 2.06 -16.53 1.00
CA ASP A 107 3.19 -15.71 1.40
C ASP A 107 4.19 -16.57 2.18
N HIS A 108 5.44 -16.64 1.73
CA HIS A 108 6.54 -17.27 2.46
C HIS A 108 7.62 -16.22 2.75
N VAL A 109 7.91 -15.97 4.01
CA VAL A 109 8.92 -15.00 4.47
C VAL A 109 10.07 -15.73 5.16
N ARG A 110 11.29 -15.53 4.65
CA ARG A 110 12.53 -15.95 5.28
C ARG A 110 13.23 -14.73 5.84
N TYR A 111 13.54 -14.71 7.13
CA TYR A 111 14.15 -13.53 7.75
C TYR A 111 15.18 -13.88 8.83
N GLN A 112 16.08 -12.93 9.09
CA GLN A 112 17.04 -12.99 10.19
C GLN A 112 17.06 -11.67 10.95
N VAL A 113 16.89 -11.74 12.27
CA VAL A 113 16.98 -10.57 13.14
C VAL A 113 18.45 -10.29 13.52
N PRO A 114 18.83 -9.02 13.74
CA PRO A 114 20.17 -8.68 14.23
C PRO A 114 20.47 -9.34 15.58
N PHE A 115 21.72 -9.75 15.80
CA PHE A 115 22.27 -10.41 16.99
C PHE A 115 21.88 -11.87 17.23
N GLY A 116 21.21 -12.51 16.26
CA GLY A 116 20.98 -13.97 16.26
C GLY A 116 20.39 -14.51 17.58
N PRO A 117 20.69 -15.76 17.97
CA PRO A 117 20.20 -16.33 19.22
C PRO A 117 20.78 -15.70 20.50
N LEU A 118 21.81 -14.86 20.44
CA LEU A 118 22.31 -14.10 21.61
C LEU A 118 21.49 -12.82 21.83
N GLY A 119 20.82 -12.32 20.79
CA GLY A 119 19.62 -11.48 20.92
C GLY A 119 18.55 -12.16 21.78
N ASN A 120 18.47 -13.51 21.77
CA ASN A 120 17.57 -14.30 22.64
C ASN A 120 17.86 -14.21 24.14
N LEU A 121 18.87 -13.48 24.64
CA LEU A 121 18.91 -13.20 26.08
C LEU A 121 18.03 -11.99 26.45
N VAL A 122 17.92 -11.01 25.54
CA VAL A 122 16.89 -9.95 25.59
C VAL A 122 15.55 -10.51 25.10
N ASP A 123 15.58 -11.45 24.15
CA ASP A 123 14.41 -12.02 23.48
C ASP A 123 13.78 -13.27 24.14
N ARG A 124 14.48 -14.02 25.00
CA ARG A 124 13.86 -15.11 25.79
C ARG A 124 12.88 -14.58 26.83
N VAL A 125 12.98 -13.30 27.16
CA VAL A 125 11.97 -12.62 27.98
C VAL A 125 10.92 -11.95 27.10
N LEU A 126 11.24 -11.44 25.89
CA LEU A 126 10.29 -10.66 25.08
C LEU A 126 10.31 -10.82 23.53
N GLY A 127 11.40 -10.65 22.76
CA GLY A 127 11.25 -10.32 21.32
C GLY A 127 11.11 -11.41 20.25
N GLY A 128 11.41 -12.69 20.50
CA GLY A 128 11.17 -13.73 19.49
C GLY A 128 9.67 -13.95 19.23
N MET A 129 8.88 -13.86 20.30
CA MET A 129 7.42 -13.93 20.24
C MET A 129 6.83 -12.62 19.69
N LEU A 130 7.43 -11.45 20.00
CA LEU A 130 6.91 -10.15 19.55
C LEU A 130 7.09 -9.90 18.06
N VAL A 131 8.24 -10.25 17.46
CA VAL A 131 8.47 -10.07 16.01
C VAL A 131 7.52 -10.96 15.22
N ARG A 132 7.48 -12.27 15.52
CA ARG A 132 6.55 -13.20 14.85
C ARG A 132 5.11 -12.77 15.05
N SER A 133 4.72 -12.35 16.26
CA SER A 133 3.37 -11.85 16.55
C SER A 133 3.03 -10.56 15.77
N ARG A 134 3.99 -9.65 15.60
CA ARG A 134 3.83 -8.45 14.76
C ARG A 134 3.67 -8.82 13.29
N ILE A 135 4.53 -9.71 12.77
CA ILE A 135 4.43 -10.25 11.41
C ILE A 135 3.06 -10.91 11.22
N THR A 136 2.61 -11.78 12.14
CA THR A 136 1.28 -12.39 12.08
C THR A 136 0.15 -11.36 12.03
N ARG A 137 0.19 -10.32 12.87
CA ARG A 137 -0.82 -9.25 12.82
C ARG A 137 -0.78 -8.47 11.50
N MET A 138 0.42 -8.21 10.98
CA MET A 138 0.60 -7.52 9.70
C MET A 138 -0.01 -8.34 8.54
N PHE A 139 0.34 -9.62 8.43
CA PHE A 139 -0.20 -10.49 7.39
C PHE A 139 -1.71 -10.72 7.54
N LYS A 140 -2.22 -10.88 8.76
CA LYS A 140 -3.68 -10.95 8.97
C LYS A 140 -4.40 -9.67 8.54
N ALA A 141 -3.78 -8.51 8.71
CA ALA A 141 -4.36 -7.25 8.25
C ALA A 141 -4.31 -7.12 6.72
N ARG A 142 -3.25 -7.63 6.07
CA ARG A 142 -3.12 -7.72 4.61
C ARG A 142 -4.18 -8.64 4.02
N GLU A 143 -4.36 -9.83 4.60
CA GLU A 143 -5.41 -10.80 4.24
C GLU A 143 -6.79 -10.14 4.24
N LEU A 144 -7.18 -9.56 5.38
CA LEU A 144 -8.47 -8.92 5.54
C LEU A 144 -8.65 -7.73 4.59
N ARG A 145 -7.57 -7.00 4.26
CA ARG A 145 -7.64 -5.90 3.29
C ARG A 145 -7.91 -6.45 1.89
N LEU A 146 -7.09 -7.39 1.42
CA LEU A 146 -7.18 -7.94 0.08
C LEU A 146 -8.57 -8.52 -0.16
N GLN A 147 -9.04 -9.38 0.75
CA GLN A 147 -10.38 -9.97 0.68
C GLN A 147 -11.48 -8.92 0.59
N ARG A 148 -11.41 -7.86 1.42
CA ARG A 148 -12.44 -6.80 1.44
C ARG A 148 -12.42 -5.95 0.19
N ASP A 149 -11.24 -5.60 -0.31
CA ASP A 149 -11.10 -4.76 -1.49
C ASP A 149 -11.58 -5.53 -2.72
N ILE A 150 -11.13 -6.78 -2.91
CA ILE A 150 -11.59 -7.64 -4.00
C ILE A 150 -13.10 -7.86 -3.91
N ALA A 151 -13.64 -8.27 -2.76
CA ALA A 151 -15.07 -8.48 -2.61
C ALA A 151 -15.91 -7.22 -2.90
N GLN A 152 -15.37 -6.03 -2.61
CA GLN A 152 -16.06 -4.78 -2.91
C GLN A 152 -15.96 -4.44 -4.40
N HIS A 153 -14.81 -4.63 -5.04
CA HIS A 153 -14.62 -4.39 -6.47
C HIS A 153 -15.43 -5.37 -7.32
N SER A 154 -15.49 -6.64 -6.93
CA SER A 154 -16.27 -7.68 -7.63
C SER A 154 -17.77 -7.36 -7.70
N LYS A 155 -18.34 -6.65 -6.71
CA LYS A 155 -19.75 -6.22 -6.75
C LYS A 155 -20.05 -5.24 -7.88
N PHE A 156 -19.05 -4.52 -8.38
CA PHE A 156 -19.17 -3.49 -9.41
C PHE A 156 -18.29 -3.79 -10.62
N SER A 157 -17.84 -5.04 -10.77
CA SER A 157 -16.96 -5.45 -11.87
C SER A 157 -17.62 -5.30 -13.24
N ASN A 158 -18.96 -5.43 -13.28
CA ASN A 158 -19.80 -5.27 -14.47
C ASN A 158 -20.02 -3.80 -14.90
N LEU A 159 -19.61 -2.82 -14.08
CA LEU A 159 -19.74 -1.40 -14.42
C LEU A 159 -18.44 -0.87 -15.06
N PRO A 160 -18.54 0.06 -16.02
CA PRO A 160 -17.36 0.65 -16.65
C PRO A 160 -16.52 1.41 -15.63
N ARG A 161 -15.20 1.33 -15.80
CA ARG A 161 -14.25 2.16 -15.04
C ARG A 161 -14.47 3.63 -15.35
N LYS A 162 -14.08 4.47 -14.39
CA LYS A 162 -14.38 5.90 -14.36
C LYS A 162 -13.11 6.72 -14.23
N ARG A 163 -13.12 7.91 -14.82
CA ARG A 163 -12.13 8.94 -14.60
C ARG A 163 -12.59 9.84 -13.46
N ILE A 164 -11.85 9.81 -12.34
CA ILE A 164 -12.28 10.37 -11.07
C ILE A 164 -11.29 11.43 -10.59
N LEU A 165 -11.77 12.64 -10.29
CA LEU A 165 -10.97 13.70 -9.68
C LEU A 165 -11.23 13.78 -8.18
N VAL A 166 -10.17 13.71 -7.36
CA VAL A 166 -10.29 13.73 -5.90
C VAL A 166 -9.52 14.92 -5.30
N SER A 167 -10.23 15.85 -4.66
CA SER A 167 -9.62 16.89 -3.83
C SER A 167 -9.51 16.44 -2.37
N GLY A 168 -8.55 16.96 -1.60
CA GLY A 168 -8.30 16.46 -0.24
C GLY A 168 -7.70 15.04 -0.23
N SER A 169 -7.14 14.63 -1.37
CA SER A 169 -6.57 13.31 -1.64
C SER A 169 -5.35 12.95 -0.79
N SER A 170 -4.69 13.93 -0.18
CA SER A 170 -3.55 13.72 0.74
C SER A 170 -3.97 13.56 2.21
N GLY A 171 -5.26 13.70 2.51
CA GLY A 171 -5.78 13.56 3.89
C GLY A 171 -5.92 12.10 4.33
N LEU A 172 -6.33 11.90 5.58
CA LEU A 172 -6.54 10.58 6.19
C LEU A 172 -7.46 9.68 5.35
N ILE A 173 -8.61 10.22 4.93
CA ILE A 173 -9.60 9.50 4.11
C ILE A 173 -9.15 9.47 2.65
N GLY A 174 -8.74 10.62 2.11
CA GLY A 174 -8.40 10.78 0.70
C GLY A 174 -7.29 9.84 0.24
N THR A 175 -6.26 9.63 1.07
CA THR A 175 -5.12 8.75 0.72
C THR A 175 -5.58 7.31 0.53
N GLN A 176 -6.44 6.83 1.43
CA GLN A 176 -6.96 5.46 1.38
C GLN A 176 -8.02 5.28 0.28
N LEU A 177 -8.84 6.31 0.02
CA LEU A 177 -9.84 6.28 -1.03
C LEU A 177 -9.20 6.26 -2.42
N VAL A 178 -8.19 7.09 -2.67
CA VAL A 178 -7.48 7.08 -3.96
C VAL A 178 -6.85 5.72 -4.21
N ALA A 179 -6.17 5.15 -3.21
CA ALA A 179 -5.57 3.83 -3.34
C ALA A 179 -6.62 2.73 -3.60
N PHE A 180 -7.81 2.84 -3.00
CA PHE A 180 -8.90 1.89 -3.23
C PHE A 180 -9.49 1.99 -4.64
N LEU A 181 -9.71 3.22 -5.13
CA LEU A 181 -10.24 3.43 -6.48
C LEU A 181 -9.22 3.01 -7.55
N ASP A 182 -7.93 3.27 -7.30
CA ASP A 182 -6.83 2.84 -8.17
C ASP A 182 -6.79 1.31 -8.30
N THR A 183 -6.83 0.57 -7.17
CA THR A 183 -6.87 -0.90 -7.20
C THR A 183 -8.16 -1.49 -7.76
N GLY A 184 -9.20 -0.66 -7.95
CA GLY A 184 -10.41 -1.02 -8.68
C GLY A 184 -10.30 -0.82 -10.20
N GLY A 185 -9.18 -0.29 -10.70
CA GLY A 185 -8.93 0.00 -12.11
C GLY A 185 -9.52 1.33 -12.60
N HIS A 186 -9.86 2.26 -11.71
CA HIS A 186 -10.31 3.60 -12.10
C HIS A 186 -9.15 4.50 -12.54
N ASP A 187 -9.41 5.47 -13.43
CA ASP A 187 -8.43 6.51 -13.76
C ASP A 187 -8.52 7.64 -12.71
N VAL A 188 -7.76 7.52 -11.62
CA VAL A 188 -7.85 8.42 -10.47
C VAL A 188 -6.84 9.57 -10.56
N TRP A 189 -7.35 10.79 -10.56
CA TRP A 189 -6.56 12.03 -10.52
C TRP A 189 -6.71 12.75 -9.18
N ARG A 190 -5.66 13.45 -8.77
CA ARG A 190 -5.60 14.19 -7.50
C ARG A 190 -5.61 15.69 -7.75
N LEU A 191 -6.58 16.39 -7.16
CA LEU A 191 -6.58 17.85 -7.11
C LEU A 191 -5.78 18.32 -5.89
N VAL A 192 -4.57 18.84 -6.13
CA VAL A 192 -3.57 19.18 -5.10
C VAL A 192 -3.35 20.69 -4.98
N ARG A 193 -2.97 21.16 -3.79
CA ARG A 193 -2.72 22.59 -3.52
C ARG A 193 -1.29 23.07 -3.78
N ARG A 194 -0.38 22.14 -4.02
CA ARG A 194 0.99 22.40 -4.43
C ARG A 194 1.10 22.35 -5.96
N PRO A 195 2.23 22.75 -6.56
CA PRO A 195 2.51 22.41 -7.95
C PRO A 195 2.33 20.91 -8.19
N ALA A 196 1.63 20.56 -9.27
CA ALA A 196 1.48 19.18 -9.71
C ALA A 196 2.87 18.61 -10.06
N ARG A 197 3.11 17.34 -9.71
CA ARG A 197 4.33 16.66 -10.09
C ARG A 197 4.25 16.23 -11.55
N GLU A 198 5.33 16.44 -12.28
CA GLU A 198 5.47 15.96 -13.65
C GLU A 198 5.36 14.43 -13.69
N GLY A 199 4.63 13.90 -14.68
CA GLY A 199 4.39 12.46 -14.84
C GLY A 199 3.34 11.85 -13.89
N GLU A 200 2.86 12.59 -12.88
CA GLU A 200 1.83 12.12 -11.95
C GLU A 200 0.42 12.57 -12.37
N LYS A 201 -0.60 11.78 -11.99
CA LYS A 201 -2.02 12.12 -12.20
C LYS A 201 -2.49 13.18 -11.22
N GLU A 202 -1.93 14.38 -11.33
CA GLU A 202 -2.19 15.52 -10.45
C GLU A 202 -2.62 16.76 -11.24
N LEU A 203 -3.60 17.48 -10.69
CA LEU A 203 -3.98 18.81 -11.13
C LEU A 203 -3.75 19.79 -9.99
N SER A 204 -3.18 20.95 -10.28
CA SER A 204 -2.94 21.99 -9.27
C SER A 204 -4.17 22.89 -9.12
N TRP A 205 -4.54 23.19 -7.88
CA TRP A 205 -5.62 24.11 -7.54
C TRP A 205 -5.19 25.01 -6.39
N LYS A 206 -5.43 26.32 -6.51
CA LYS A 206 -5.21 27.30 -5.45
C LYS A 206 -6.55 27.86 -4.95
N PRO A 207 -7.16 27.26 -3.92
CA PRO A 207 -8.48 27.66 -3.42
C PRO A 207 -8.53 29.11 -2.93
N ASP A 208 -7.41 29.60 -2.39
CA ASP A 208 -7.22 30.92 -1.81
C ASP A 208 -7.39 32.07 -2.82
N VAL A 209 -7.06 31.81 -4.09
CA VAL A 209 -7.27 32.76 -5.18
C VAL A 209 -8.52 32.46 -6.01
N GLY A 210 -9.25 31.37 -5.68
CA GLY A 210 -10.45 30.95 -6.41
C GLY A 210 -10.21 30.55 -7.86
N VAL A 211 -8.96 30.41 -8.30
CA VAL A 211 -8.61 30.10 -9.69
C VAL A 211 -8.43 28.59 -9.85
N LEU A 212 -9.31 28.01 -10.65
CA LEU A 212 -9.18 26.68 -11.25
C LEU A 212 -9.60 26.83 -12.71
N GLU A 213 -8.70 26.54 -13.64
CA GLU A 213 -9.01 26.61 -15.07
C GLU A 213 -10.14 25.62 -15.40
N PRO A 214 -11.34 26.07 -15.86
CA PRO A 214 -12.47 25.17 -16.06
C PRO A 214 -12.17 24.02 -17.02
N SER A 215 -11.39 24.28 -18.06
CA SER A 215 -10.94 23.27 -19.03
C SER A 215 -10.08 22.16 -18.40
N SER A 216 -9.42 22.43 -17.27
CA SER A 216 -8.59 21.42 -16.59
C SER A 216 -9.40 20.31 -15.90
N ILE A 217 -10.68 20.56 -15.62
CA ILE A 217 -11.59 19.60 -14.97
C ILE A 217 -12.60 18.98 -15.95
N GLU A 218 -12.49 19.29 -17.25
CA GLU A 218 -13.33 18.65 -18.27
C GLU A 218 -12.95 17.17 -18.47
N GLY A 219 -13.96 16.36 -18.77
CA GLY A 219 -13.78 14.92 -19.07
C GLY A 219 -13.56 14.02 -17.85
N PHE A 220 -13.84 14.49 -16.63
CA PHE A 220 -14.00 13.63 -15.46
C PHE A 220 -15.46 13.15 -15.36
N ASP A 221 -15.66 11.85 -15.10
CA ASP A 221 -17.00 11.31 -14.83
C ASP A 221 -17.50 11.73 -13.44
N ILE A 222 -16.58 11.82 -12.47
CA ILE A 222 -16.90 12.00 -11.04
C ILE A 222 -15.88 12.94 -10.42
N VAL A 223 -16.36 13.88 -9.59
CA VAL A 223 -15.54 14.71 -8.71
C VAL A 223 -15.88 14.40 -7.26
N ILE A 224 -14.87 14.03 -6.46
CA ILE A 224 -15.01 13.74 -5.03
C ILE A 224 -14.31 14.85 -4.23
N HIS A 225 -15.11 15.63 -3.49
CA HIS A 225 -14.60 16.72 -2.66
C HIS A 225 -14.39 16.27 -1.21
N LEU A 226 -13.16 15.94 -0.84
CA LEU A 226 -12.74 15.73 0.56
C LEU A 226 -11.97 16.94 1.12
N GLY A 227 -12.16 18.12 0.53
CA GLY A 227 -11.56 19.36 1.02
C GLY A 227 -12.11 19.71 2.40
N GLY A 228 -11.22 19.89 3.37
CA GLY A 228 -11.60 20.20 4.74
C GLY A 228 -10.41 20.13 5.67
N ALA A 229 -10.56 20.68 6.87
CA ALA A 229 -9.54 20.60 7.91
C ALA A 229 -9.87 19.43 8.85
N GLY A 230 -8.91 18.54 9.13
CA GLY A 230 -9.16 17.38 9.98
C GLY A 230 -9.55 17.81 11.39
N ILE A 231 -10.56 17.14 11.94
CA ILE A 231 -11.10 17.44 13.29
C ILE A 231 -10.00 17.26 14.36
N GLY A 232 -9.07 16.32 14.17
CA GLY A 232 -7.96 16.02 15.07
C GLY A 232 -6.63 16.68 14.75
N ASP A 233 -6.51 17.43 13.64
CA ASP A 233 -5.20 17.91 13.16
C ASP A 233 -4.57 18.98 14.07
N LYS A 234 -5.42 19.76 14.76
CA LYS A 234 -5.03 20.84 15.68
C LYS A 234 -6.10 20.99 16.76
N ARG A 235 -5.67 21.42 17.96
CA ARG A 235 -6.60 21.82 19.04
C ARG A 235 -7.56 22.90 18.51
N TRP A 236 -8.85 22.77 18.82
CA TRP A 236 -9.84 23.80 18.51
C TRP A 236 -9.47 25.12 19.18
N SER A 237 -9.62 26.21 18.44
CA SER A 237 -9.40 27.58 18.91
C SER A 237 -10.39 28.49 18.22
N ALA A 238 -10.72 29.64 18.81
CA ALA A 238 -11.67 30.61 18.24
C ALA A 238 -11.25 31.17 16.86
N LYS A 239 -10.01 30.93 16.40
CA LYS A 239 -9.53 31.29 15.06
C LYS A 239 -9.85 30.24 13.99
N ARG A 240 -10.65 29.22 14.32
CA ARG A 240 -10.99 28.08 13.46
C ARG A 240 -12.49 27.90 13.38
#